data_AF-A0A8J7D4U4-F1
#
_entry.id   AF-A0A8J7D4U4-F1
#
_cell.length_a   1.000
_cell.length_b   1.000
_cell.length_c   1.000
_cell.angle_alpha   90.00
_cell.angle_beta   90.00
_cell.angle_gamma   90.00
#
_symmetry.space_group_name_H-M   'P 1'
#
loop_
_entity.id
_entity.type
_entity.pdbx_description
1 polymer ?
#
loop_
_entity_poly.entity_id
_entity_poly.type
_entity_poly.pdbx_seq_one_letter_code
_entity_poly.pdbx_strand_id
1 'polypeptide(L)'
;MTKKPKFPYLVGSKWTAQQKVDGWRHFQVVNRKNQSKWVYAEMVAACDPNVRFWINAKLLQDRSQWLAGWQSLQEIEAIYSVSDFSKTPLVD
;
A
#
# COMPACT_ATOMS: atom_id res chain seq x y z
N MET A 1 -1.90 20.63 -24.57
CA MET A 1 -1.56 20.45 -23.14
C MET A 1 -1.44 18.96 -22.84
N THR A 2 -0.23 18.45 -22.59
CA THR A 2 0.03 17.04 -22.28
C THR A 2 -0.50 16.74 -20.87
N LYS A 3 -1.54 15.91 -20.75
CA LYS A 3 -2.09 15.52 -19.43
C LYS A 3 -1.04 14.70 -18.67
N LYS A 4 -0.70 15.12 -17.44
CA LYS A 4 0.19 14.35 -16.57
C LYS A 4 -0.35 12.92 -16.40
N PRO A 5 0.48 11.87 -16.55
CA PRO A 5 0.01 10.50 -16.45
C PRO A 5 -0.52 10.20 -15.05
N LYS A 6 -1.60 9.41 -14.96
CA LYS A 6 -2.08 8.86 -13.68
C LYS A 6 -1.00 7.94 -13.09
N PHE A 7 -0.61 8.20 -11.85
CA PHE A 7 0.48 7.54 -11.11
C PHE A 7 1.84 7.58 -11.86
N PRO A 8 2.51 8.74 -11.91
CA PRO A 8 3.77 8.91 -12.65
C PRO A 8 4.91 8.05 -12.07
N TYR A 9 4.91 7.79 -10.75
CA TYR A 9 5.94 7.04 -10.03
C TYR A 9 5.43 5.68 -9.55
N LEU A 10 4.54 5.04 -10.32
CA LEU A 10 3.91 3.77 -9.90
C LEU A 10 4.91 2.61 -9.88
N VAL A 11 5.58 2.35 -11.01
CA VAL A 11 6.56 1.27 -11.10
C VAL A 11 7.79 1.65 -10.27
N GLY A 12 8.27 0.70 -9.47
CA GLY A 12 9.35 0.90 -8.51
C GLY A 12 8.89 1.38 -7.13
N SER A 13 7.64 1.84 -6.98
CA SER A 13 7.11 2.27 -5.68
C SER A 13 7.03 1.10 -4.70
N LYS A 14 7.27 1.41 -3.42
CA LYS A 14 7.30 0.46 -2.31
C LYS A 14 6.05 0.65 -1.45
N TRP A 15 5.51 -0.44 -0.95
CA TRP A 15 4.27 -0.44 -0.19
C TRP A 15 4.32 -1.45 0.94
N THR A 16 3.60 -1.11 2.01
CA THR A 16 3.38 -1.98 3.16
C THR A 16 1.90 -2.27 3.32
N ALA A 17 1.53 -3.55 3.29
CA ALA A 17 0.17 -4.00 3.50
C ALA A 17 -0.18 -3.99 5.00
N GLN A 18 -1.32 -3.40 5.33
CA GLN A 18 -1.86 -3.36 6.69
C GLN A 18 -2.33 -4.75 7.17
N GLN A 19 -2.72 -5.62 6.24
CA GLN A 19 -2.95 -7.04 6.48
C GLN A 19 -1.96 -7.86 5.65
N LYS A 20 -1.53 -9.02 6.16
CA LYS A 20 -0.64 -9.90 5.41
C LYS A 20 -1.36 -10.42 4.16
N VAL A 21 -0.68 -10.39 3.02
CA VAL A 21 -1.10 -11.06 1.78
C VAL A 21 -0.13 -12.22 1.57
N ASP A 22 -0.66 -13.45 1.61
CA ASP A 22 0.13 -14.69 1.53
C ASP A 22 1.31 -14.72 2.52
N GLY A 23 1.09 -14.20 3.73
CA GLY A 23 2.10 -14.13 4.78
C GLY A 23 3.01 -12.90 4.74
N TRP A 24 2.97 -12.10 3.67
CA TRP A 24 3.88 -10.96 3.44
C TRP A 24 3.20 -9.60 3.63
N ARG A 25 4.01 -8.59 3.98
CA ARG A 25 3.56 -7.19 4.13
C ARG A 25 4.26 -6.22 3.18
N HIS A 26 5.53 -6.45 2.86
CA HIS A 26 6.30 -5.53 2.02
C HIS A 26 6.24 -5.95 0.57
N PHE A 27 5.79 -5.03 -0.28
CA PHE A 27 5.63 -5.25 -1.71
C PHE A 27 6.24 -4.11 -2.51
N GLN A 28 6.75 -4.42 -3.69
CA GLN A 28 7.17 -3.44 -4.69
C GLN A 28 6.31 -3.58 -5.94
N VAL A 29 5.98 -2.45 -6.57
CA VAL A 29 5.36 -2.48 -7.89
C VAL A 29 6.44 -2.73 -8.94
N VAL A 30 6.35 -3.84 -9.67
CA VAL A 30 7.32 -4.17 -10.73
C VAL A 30 6.79 -3.88 -12.13
N ASN A 31 5.47 -3.78 -12.29
CA ASN A 31 4.84 -3.57 -13.58
C ASN A 31 3.54 -2.77 -13.47
N ARG A 32 3.10 -2.21 -14.60
CA ARG A 32 1.82 -1.53 -14.73
C ARG A 32 1.06 -2.02 -15.96
N LYS A 33 -0.26 -2.10 -15.84
CA LYS A 33 -1.16 -2.38 -16.95
C LYS A 33 -2.25 -1.34 -17.00
N ASN A 34 -2.31 -0.57 -18.07
CA ASN A 34 -3.38 0.41 -18.29
C ASN A 34 -4.53 -0.27 -19.06
N GLN A 35 -5.73 -0.26 -18.48
CA GLN A 35 -6.93 -0.79 -19.12
C GLN A 35 -8.03 0.29 -19.10
N SER A 36 -8.16 1.00 -20.22
CA SER A 36 -9.09 2.13 -20.36
C SER A 36 -8.89 3.15 -19.22
N LYS A 37 -9.90 3.33 -18.35
CA LYS A 37 -9.85 4.24 -17.20
C LYS A 37 -9.07 3.70 -15.98
N TRP A 38 -8.76 2.41 -15.97
CA TRP A 38 -8.14 1.72 -14.84
C TRP A 38 -6.64 1.54 -15.05
N VAL A 39 -5.90 1.61 -13.95
CA VAL A 39 -4.47 1.32 -13.90
C VAL A 39 -4.30 0.19 -12.90
N TYR A 40 -3.67 -0.90 -13.32
CA TYR A 40 -3.32 -2.01 -12.45
C TYR A 40 -1.81 -1.99 -12.18
N ALA A 41 -1.45 -2.34 -10.94
CA ALA A 41 -0.08 -2.50 -10.49
C ALA A 41 0.18 -3.98 -10.22
N GLU A 42 1.31 -4.48 -10.71
CA GLU A 42 1.80 -5.80 -10.36
C GLU A 42 2.67 -5.67 -9.09
N MET A 43 2.19 -6.26 -8.01
CA MET A 43 2.83 -6.28 -6.70
C MET A 43 3.67 -7.54 -6.58
N VAL A 44 4.90 -7.42 -6.07
CA VAL A 44 5.79 -8.54 -5.77
C VAL A 44 6.28 -8.40 -4.33
N ALA A 45 6.21 -9.48 -3.55
CA ALA A 45 6.71 -9.44 -2.19
C ALA A 45 8.23 -9.21 -2.20
N ALA A 46 8.72 -8.31 -1.35
CA ALA A 46 10.12 -7.92 -1.34
C ALA A 46 11.06 -9.08 -0.96
N CYS A 47 10.57 -10.04 -0.17
CA CYS A 47 11.34 -11.17 0.35
C CYS A 47 11.04 -12.50 -0.36
N ASP A 48 9.99 -12.56 -1.20
CA ASP A 48 9.64 -13.77 -1.96
C ASP A 48 9.08 -13.39 -3.34
N PRO A 49 9.91 -13.43 -4.39
CA PRO A 49 9.49 -13.09 -5.73
C PRO A 49 8.39 -13.98 -6.31
N ASN A 50 8.06 -15.12 -5.69
CA ASN A 50 6.96 -15.98 -6.15
C ASN A 50 5.60 -15.45 -5.70
N VAL A 51 5.54 -14.66 -4.63
CA VAL A 51 4.30 -14.02 -4.18
C VAL A 51 4.07 -12.75 -4.98
N ARG A 52 3.20 -12.86 -5.98
CA ARG A 52 2.88 -11.79 -6.92
C ARG A 52 1.41 -11.75 -7.22
N PHE A 53 0.87 -10.54 -7.37
CA PHE A 53 -0.52 -10.35 -7.74
C PHE A 53 -0.75 -8.99 -8.40
N TRP A 54 -1.88 -8.85 -9.08
CA TRP A 54 -2.30 -7.59 -9.68
C TRP A 54 -3.38 -6.92 -8.82
N ILE A 55 -3.25 -5.62 -8.58
CA ILE A 55 -4.30 -4.81 -7.94
C ILE A 55 -4.64 -3.59 -8.78
N ASN A 56 -5.86 -3.07 -8.61
CA ASN A 56 -6.18 -1.74 -9.10
C ASN A 56 -5.33 -0.73 -8.31
N ALA A 57 -4.53 0.09 -9.01
CA ALA A 57 -3.63 1.06 -8.40
C ALA A 57 -4.38 2.12 -7.57
N LYS A 58 -5.70 2.28 -7.75
CA LYS A 58 -6.53 3.10 -6.86
C LYS A 58 -6.55 2.57 -5.42
N LEU A 59 -6.44 1.25 -5.20
CA LEU A 59 -6.40 0.66 -3.86
C LEU A 59 -5.17 1.09 -3.07
N LEU A 60 -4.06 1.43 -3.74
CA LEU A 60 -2.86 1.98 -3.08
C LEU A 60 -3.10 3.36 -2.44
N GLN A 61 -4.22 4.02 -2.75
CA GLN A 61 -4.63 5.27 -2.09
C GLN A 61 -5.41 5.03 -0.80
N ASP A 62 -5.90 3.80 -0.58
CA ASP A 62 -6.61 3.44 0.64
C ASP A 62 -5.61 3.09 1.75
N ARG A 63 -5.41 4.05 2.66
CA ARG A 63 -4.49 3.89 3.79
C ARG A 63 -4.88 2.77 4.73
N SER A 64 -6.15 2.36 4.78
CA SER A 64 -6.60 1.23 5.61
C SER A 64 -6.04 -0.12 5.12
N GLN A 65 -5.59 -0.19 3.86
CA GLN A 65 -5.04 -1.38 3.24
C GLN A 65 -3.54 -1.25 2.96
N TRP A 66 -3.09 -0.06 2.53
CA TRP A 66 -1.75 0.16 2.00
C TRP A 66 -1.12 1.43 2.55
N LEU A 67 0.09 1.28 3.09
CA LEU A 67 0.96 2.39 3.46
C LEU A 67 2.07 2.54 2.42
N ALA A 68 2.38 3.78 2.05
CA ALA A 68 3.48 4.05 1.13
C ALA A 68 4.83 3.83 1.83
N GLY A 69 5.79 3.31 1.08
CA GLY A 69 7.12 2.96 1.60
C GLY A 69 7.15 1.64 2.37
N TRP A 70 8.31 1.33 2.92
CA TRP A 70 8.48 0.23 3.87
C TRP A 70 8.24 0.78 5.27
N GLN A 71 7.26 0.20 5.96
CA GLN A 71 6.98 0.51 7.35
C GLN A 71 7.43 -0.69 8.20
N SER A 72 8.11 -0.38 9.29
CA SER A 72 8.42 -1.32 10.37
C SER A 72 7.16 -1.70 11.15
N LEU A 73 7.24 -2.76 11.95
CA LEU A 73 6.13 -3.14 12.81
C LEU A 73 5.80 -2.05 13.84
N GLN A 74 6.83 -1.38 14.36
CA GLN A 74 6.67 -0.28 15.32
C GLN A 74 5.94 0.91 14.69
N GLU A 75 6.30 1.30 13.46
CA GLU A 75 5.60 2.38 12.75
C GLU A 75 4.14 2.03 12.46
N ILE A 76 3.88 0.79 12.06
CA ILE A 76 2.52 0.29 11.83
C ILE A 76 1.70 0.36 13.12
N GLU A 77 2.26 -0.12 14.24
CA GLU A 77 1.61 -0.08 15.56
C GLU A 77 1.31 1.36 15.99
N ALA A 78 2.27 2.26 15.87
CA ALA A 78 2.08 3.68 16.18
C ALA A 78 0.96 4.32 15.35
N ILE A 79 0.82 3.96 14.08
CA ILE A 79 -0.28 4.44 13.22
C ILE A 79 -1.64 3.99 13.78
N TYR A 80 -1.75 2.73 14.23
CA TYR A 80 -2.97 2.22 14.84
C TYR A 80 -3.28 2.87 16.19
N SER A 81 -2.28 3.11 17.03
CA SER A 81 -2.45 3.78 18.32
C SER A 81 -2.98 5.21 18.16
N VAL A 82 -2.55 5.92 17.11
CA VAL A 82 -2.99 7.31 16.84
C VAL A 82 -4.38 7.37 16.21
N SER A 83 -4.86 6.31 15.55
CA SER A 83 -6.24 6.26 15.05
C SER A 83 -7.30 6.03 16.13
N ASP A 84 -6.90 5.67 17.35
CA ASP A 84 -7.80 5.26 18.44
C ASP A 84 -8.05 6.34 19.51
N PHE A 85 -7.75 7.61 19.20
CA PHE A 85 -8.00 8.77 20.09
C PHE A 85 -9.50 9.06 20.34
N SER A 86 -10.43 8.24 19.84
CA SER A 86 -11.85 8.32 20.23
C SER A 86 -12.16 7.67 21.58
N LYS A 87 -11.17 7.02 22.23
CA LYS A 87 -11.25 6.58 23.63
C LYS A 87 -10.26 7.34 24.51
N THR A 88 -10.52 8.62 24.78
CA THR A 88 -10.08 9.20 26.05
C THR A 88 -10.88 8.54 27.17
N PRO A 89 -10.24 7.87 28.15
CA PRO A 89 -10.94 7.55 29.39
C PRO A 89 -11.25 8.88 30.07
N LEU A 90 -12.53 9.14 30.32
CA LEU A 90 -12.94 10.09 31.34
C LEU A 90 -12.30 9.61 32.64
N VAL A 91 -11.30 10.35 33.12
CA VAL A 91 -10.84 10.23 34.49
C VAL A 91 -11.84 11.00 35.34
N ASP A 92 -12.51 10.29 36.25
CA ASP A 92 -13.35 10.88 37.32
C ASP A 92 -12.49 11.70 38.30
#